data_AF-A0AAD9V7J5-F1
#
_entry.id   AF-A0AAD9V7J5-F1
#
_cell.length_a   1.000
_cell.length_b   1.000
_cell.length_c   1.000
_cell.angle_alpha   90.00
_cell.angle_beta   90.00
_cell.angle_gamma   90.00
#
_symmetry.space_group_name_H-M   'P 1'
#
loop_
_entity.id
_entity.type
_entity.pdbx_description
1 polymer ?
#
loop_
_entity_poly.entity_id
_entity_poly.type
_entity_poly.pdbx_seq_one_letter_code
_entity_poly.pdbx_strand_id
1 'polypeptide(L)'
;MGSTELPIWHHGKRDVLFFNITKNDLAQLLSYSTCIELGLITINDCDSTIASNSHGHGMTPGVAITTGITDLLDEYKDAFEGLGDLPGEYHIVTDDAVPPVVHPPRHVPVALRNQIKEKLD
;
A
#
# COMPACT_ATOMS: atom_id res chain seq x y z
N MET A 1 -16.11 -11.08 27.17
CA MET A 1 -14.80 -11.28 27.83
C MET A 1 -14.15 -12.41 27.07
N GLY A 2 -13.16 -12.09 26.23
CA GLY A 2 -12.42 -13.08 25.45
C GLY A 2 -10.99 -13.11 25.95
N SER A 3 -10.32 -14.25 25.84
CA SER A 3 -8.86 -14.29 25.90
C SER A 3 -8.31 -14.50 24.49
N THR A 4 -7.13 -13.95 24.21
CA THR A 4 -6.40 -14.21 22.96
C THR A 4 -4.99 -14.63 23.29
N GLU A 5 -4.47 -15.54 22.48
CA GLU A 5 -3.08 -15.97 22.52
C GLU A 5 -2.26 -15.06 21.63
N LEU A 6 -1.14 -14.56 22.14
CA LEU A 6 -0.16 -13.81 21.37
C LEU A 6 1.17 -14.58 21.39
N PRO A 7 1.63 -15.10 20.25
CA PRO A 7 2.94 -15.73 20.17
C PRO A 7 4.02 -14.65 20.31
N ILE A 8 4.92 -14.84 21.27
CA ILE A 8 6.02 -13.93 21.57
C ILE A 8 7.37 -14.64 21.47
N TRP A 9 8.43 -13.84 21.38
CA TRP A 9 9.80 -14.31 21.46
C TRP A 9 10.48 -13.64 22.65
N HIS A 10 11.03 -14.44 23.56
CA HIS A 10 11.77 -13.95 24.72
C HIS A 10 13.04 -14.78 24.90
N HIS A 11 14.20 -14.12 24.91
CA HIS A 11 15.53 -14.76 25.01
C HIS A 11 15.75 -15.90 24.01
N GLY A 12 15.32 -15.70 22.75
CA GLY A 12 15.49 -16.69 21.68
C GLY A 12 14.58 -17.92 21.78
N LYS A 13 13.69 -17.98 22.77
CA LYS A 13 12.65 -18.99 22.89
C LYS A 13 11.30 -18.40 22.48
N ARG A 14 10.56 -19.14 21.66
CA ARG A 14 9.15 -18.81 21.36
C ARG A 14 8.29 -19.23 22.54
N ASP A 15 7.44 -18.32 22.99
CA ASP A 15 6.44 -18.56 24.04
C ASP A 15 5.07 -17.99 23.62
N VAL A 16 4.01 -18.32 24.35
CA VAL A 16 2.66 -17.83 24.08
C VAL A 16 2.11 -17.15 25.33
N LEU A 17 1.80 -15.87 25.21
CA LEU A 17 1.15 -15.10 26.26
C LEU A 17 -0.36 -15.08 26.05
N PHE A 18 -1.10 -15.28 27.14
CA PHE A 18 -2.56 -15.15 27.15
C PHE A 18 -2.96 -13.75 27.61
N PHE A 19 -3.68 -13.03 26.75
CA PHE A 19 -4.21 -11.71 27.05
C PHE A 19 -5.72 -11.77 27.24
N ASN A 20 -6.22 -11.08 28.26
CA ASN A 20 -7.65 -10.95 28.50
C ASN A 20 -8.18 -9.66 27.86
N ILE A 21 -9.11 -9.80 26.92
CA ILE A 21 -9.83 -8.70 26.28
C ILE A 21 -11.01 -8.32 27.16
N THR A 22 -10.87 -7.20 27.85
CA THR A 22 -11.93 -6.57 28.65
C THR A 22 -12.71 -5.57 27.79
N LYS A 23 -14.02 -5.45 28.03
CA LYS A 23 -14.89 -4.50 27.30
C LYS A 23 -14.91 -3.10 27.93
N ASN A 24 -14.28 -2.96 29.09
CA ASN A 24 -14.25 -1.73 29.85
C ASN A 24 -13.07 -0.88 29.40
N ASP A 25 -13.31 0.40 29.20
CA ASP A 25 -12.27 1.40 28.95
C ASP A 25 -11.48 1.64 30.24
N LEU A 26 -10.62 0.67 30.58
CA LEU A 26 -9.69 0.77 31.68
C LEU A 26 -8.52 1.61 31.19
N ALA A 27 -8.18 2.66 31.94
CA ALA A 27 -6.99 3.45 31.67
C ALA A 27 -5.77 2.51 31.65
N GLN A 28 -5.16 2.38 30.47
CA GLN A 28 -3.96 1.58 30.30
C GLN A 28 -2.88 2.20 31.19
N LEU A 29 -2.33 1.41 32.11
CA LEU A 29 -1.33 1.88 33.08
C LEU A 29 -0.10 2.48 32.39
N LEU A 30 0.21 1.96 31.20
CA LEU A 30 1.30 2.41 30.36
C LEU A 30 0.79 2.63 28.95
N SER A 31 1.21 3.74 28.35
CA SER A 31 0.94 4.00 26.95
C SER A 31 1.80 3.09 26.06
N TYR A 32 1.36 2.92 24.82
CA TYR A 32 2.12 2.20 23.80
C TYR A 32 3.57 2.70 23.65
N SER A 33 3.79 4.02 23.58
CA SER A 33 5.14 4.59 23.43
C SER A 33 6.00 4.33 24.68
N THR A 34 5.41 4.45 25.87
CA THR A 34 6.10 4.15 27.13
C THR A 34 6.50 2.67 27.22
N CYS A 35 5.67 1.74 26.75
CA CYS A 35 6.02 0.32 26.71
C CYS A 35 7.21 0.01 25.79
N ILE A 36 7.39 0.77 24.69
CA ILE A 36 8.56 0.64 23.80
C ILE A 36 9.80 1.23 24.49
N GLU A 37 9.70 2.43 25.06
CA GLU A 37 10.82 3.11 25.74
C GLU A 37 11.33 2.30 26.95
N LEU A 38 10.42 1.66 27.69
CA LEU A 38 10.77 0.78 28.80
C LEU A 38 11.25 -0.61 28.36
N GLY A 39 11.28 -0.90 27.05
CA GLY A 39 11.69 -2.19 26.50
C GLY A 39 10.73 -3.34 26.84
N LEU A 40 9.49 -3.04 27.22
CA LEU A 40 8.47 -4.05 27.55
C LEU A 40 7.91 -4.74 26.31
N ILE A 41 7.86 -4.00 25.18
CA ILE A 41 7.48 -4.52 23.88
C ILE A 41 8.51 -4.10 22.85
N THR A 42 8.80 -4.98 21.90
CA THR A 42 9.63 -4.70 20.73
C THR A 42 8.85 -5.10 19.50
N ILE A 43 8.71 -4.16 18.56
CA ILE A 43 7.98 -4.39 17.33
C ILE A 43 8.99 -4.87 16.31
N ASN A 44 8.85 -6.13 15.91
CA ASN A 44 9.63 -6.69 14.83
C ASN A 44 8.76 -6.62 13.57
N ASP A 45 8.91 -5.52 12.82
CA ASP A 45 8.20 -5.34 11.57
C ASP A 45 8.83 -6.24 10.50
N CYS A 46 8.09 -7.25 10.04
CA CYS A 46 8.59 -8.27 9.13
C CYS A 46 8.43 -7.93 7.64
N ASP A 47 7.97 -6.72 7.30
CA ASP A 47 7.66 -6.32 5.92
C ASP A 47 8.69 -5.36 5.28
N SER A 48 9.96 -5.42 5.68
CA SER A 48 11.01 -4.54 5.13
C SER A 48 12.09 -5.31 4.36
N THR A 49 12.08 -5.17 3.04
CA THR A 49 13.11 -5.71 2.13
C THR A 49 14.40 -4.90 2.21
N ILE A 50 15.41 -5.50 2.84
CA ILE A 50 16.85 -5.16 2.91
C ILE A 50 17.35 -4.11 1.88
N ALA A 51 17.80 -2.95 2.38
CA ALA A 51 18.80 -2.12 1.69
C ALA A 51 20.08 -2.10 2.54
N SER A 52 21.14 -2.73 2.04
CA SER A 52 22.49 -2.66 2.61
C SER A 52 23.27 -1.48 2.02
N ASN A 53 24.22 -0.98 2.83
CA ASN A 53 25.45 -0.20 2.54
C ASN A 53 25.42 1.20 3.24
N SER A 54 26.33 1.61 4.13
CA SER A 54 27.66 1.10 4.49
C SER A 54 28.23 1.77 5.77
N HIS A 55 28.97 0.96 6.55
CA HIS A 55 30.13 1.28 7.43
C HIS A 55 29.99 2.05 8.77
N GLY A 56 29.82 1.28 9.86
CA GLY A 56 30.75 1.35 11.00
C GLY A 56 30.20 1.64 12.41
N HIS A 57 29.57 0.66 13.08
CA HIS A 57 29.85 0.19 14.47
C HIS A 57 28.64 -0.57 15.04
N GLY A 58 28.83 -1.86 15.33
CA GLY A 58 27.88 -2.68 16.10
C GLY A 58 26.80 -3.38 15.27
N MET A 59 26.90 -4.70 15.21
CA MET A 59 25.95 -5.58 14.54
C MET A 59 24.63 -5.62 15.34
N THR A 60 23.63 -4.85 14.94
CA THR A 60 22.22 -5.07 15.29
C THR A 60 21.46 -5.33 13.99
N PRO A 61 20.75 -6.47 13.84
CA PRO A 61 19.89 -6.70 12.68
C PRO A 61 18.58 -5.95 12.90
N GLY A 62 18.64 -4.62 12.86
CA GLY A 62 17.47 -3.74 12.77
C GLY A 62 17.55 -3.04 11.43
N VAL A 63 16.82 -3.55 10.44
CA VAL A 63 16.68 -2.92 9.12
C VAL A 63 15.94 -1.60 9.34
N ALA A 64 16.69 -0.50 9.39
CA ALA A 64 16.13 0.84 9.30
C ALA A 64 15.78 1.09 7.83
N ILE A 65 14.54 0.78 7.43
CA ILE A 65 13.95 1.30 6.21
C ILE A 65 12.90 2.31 6.63
N THR A 66 13.28 3.59 6.60
CA THR A 66 12.37 4.73 6.66
C THR A 66 12.08 5.21 5.23
N THR A 67 11.82 4.30 4.30
CA THR A 67 11.38 4.68 2.95
C THR A 67 9.87 4.83 3.04
N GLY A 68 9.42 6.08 3.19
CA GLY A 68 8.01 6.39 3.34
C GLY A 68 7.23 6.02 2.08
N ILE A 69 5.91 5.86 2.18
CA ILE A 69 5.02 5.66 1.01
C ILE A 69 5.26 6.73 -0.06
N THR A 70 5.67 7.94 0.35
CA THR A 70 6.07 9.04 -0.52
C THR A 70 7.27 8.70 -1.40
N ASP A 71 8.28 8.06 -0.84
CA ASP A 71 9.52 7.72 -1.55
C ASP A 71 9.26 6.63 -2.60
N LEU A 72 8.35 5.69 -2.28
CA LEU A 72 7.88 4.67 -3.24
C LEU A 72 7.07 5.30 -4.38
N LEU A 73 6.17 6.24 -4.06
CA LEU A 73 5.39 6.94 -5.07
C LEU A 73 6.27 7.79 -6.00
N ASP A 74 7.33 8.40 -5.47
CA ASP A 74 8.30 9.14 -6.27
C ASP A 74 9.17 8.21 -7.13
N GLU A 75 9.57 7.05 -6.62
CA GLU A 75 10.37 6.06 -7.37
C GLU A 75 9.60 5.46 -8.55
N TYR A 76 8.31 5.14 -8.37
CA TYR A 76 7.45 4.52 -9.38
C TYR A 76 6.45 5.51 -9.99
N LYS A 77 6.80 6.79 -10.00
CA LYS A 77 5.93 7.88 -10.46
C LYS A 77 5.39 7.64 -11.88
N ASP A 78 6.20 7.05 -12.75
CA ASP A 78 5.83 6.68 -14.12
C ASP A 78 4.75 5.59 -14.21
N ALA A 79 4.63 4.72 -13.21
CA ALA A 79 3.58 3.71 -13.14
C ALA A 79 2.25 4.27 -12.64
N PHE A 80 2.28 5.39 -11.90
CA PHE A 80 1.12 5.99 -11.24
C PHE A 80 0.68 7.33 -11.86
N GLU A 81 1.48 7.90 -12.75
CA GLU A 81 1.18 9.15 -13.44
C GLU A 81 1.17 9.00 -14.96
N GLY A 82 0.30 9.76 -15.62
CA GLY A 82 0.11 9.72 -17.06
C GLY A 82 -0.92 8.68 -17.51
N LEU A 83 -1.14 8.60 -18.83
CA LEU A 83 -2.05 7.62 -19.44
C LEU A 83 -1.35 6.28 -19.73
N GLY A 84 -0.02 6.25 -19.63
CA GLY A 84 0.83 5.18 -20.16
C GLY A 84 0.94 5.23 -21.69
N ASP A 85 1.95 4.55 -22.22
CA ASP A 85 2.10 4.30 -23.66
C ASP A 85 2.34 2.80 -23.87
N LEU A 86 1.58 2.18 -24.77
CA LEU A 86 1.75 0.77 -25.11
C LEU A 86 2.66 0.70 -26.34
N PRO A 87 3.90 0.20 -26.21
CA PRO A 87 4.83 0.20 -27.34
C PRO A 87 4.32 -0.73 -28.45
N GLY A 88 4.30 -0.19 -29.67
CA GLY A 88 3.97 -0.94 -30.90
C GLY A 88 2.78 -0.35 -31.66
N GLU A 89 2.58 -0.85 -32.88
CA GLU A 89 1.43 -0.49 -33.70
C GLU A 89 0.27 -1.45 -33.42
N TYR A 90 -0.92 -0.90 -33.13
CA TYR A 90 -2.12 -1.68 -32.92
C TYR A 90 -2.86 -1.89 -34.25
N HIS A 91 -3.06 -3.15 -34.65
CA HIS A 91 -3.79 -3.49 -35.87
C HIS A 91 -5.16 -4.10 -35.56
N ILE A 92 -6.23 -3.43 -36.01
CA ILE A 92 -7.61 -3.92 -35.89
C ILE A 92 -7.96 -4.72 -37.14
N VAL A 93 -8.29 -6.00 -36.98
CA VAL A 93 -8.77 -6.85 -38.07
C VAL A 93 -10.30 -6.87 -38.06
N THR A 94 -10.90 -6.54 -39.21
CA THR A 94 -12.34 -6.57 -39.44
C THR A 94 -12.71 -7.66 -40.44
N ASP A 95 -13.93 -8.19 -40.35
CA ASP A 95 -14.44 -9.17 -41.31
C ASP A 95 -14.89 -8.48 -42.61
N ASP A 96 -14.28 -8.84 -43.74
CA ASP A 96 -14.57 -8.29 -45.07
C ASP A 96 -16.01 -8.56 -45.54
N ALA A 97 -16.68 -9.58 -44.96
CA ALA A 97 -18.08 -9.86 -45.27
C ALA A 97 -19.05 -8.85 -44.63
N VAL A 98 -18.59 -8.02 -43.69
CA VAL A 98 -19.42 -7.07 -42.93
C VAL A 98 -19.33 -5.67 -43.53
N PRO A 99 -20.44 -5.08 -44.00
CA PRO A 99 -20.43 -3.73 -44.55
C PRO A 99 -20.22 -2.67 -43.45
N PRO A 100 -19.53 -1.55 -43.75
CA PRO A 100 -19.35 -0.47 -42.80
C PRO A 100 -20.70 0.20 -42.47
N VAL A 101 -20.92 0.49 -41.19
CA VAL A 101 -22.17 1.10 -40.69
C VAL A 101 -21.88 2.50 -40.17
N VAL A 102 -22.58 3.51 -40.72
CA VAL A 102 -22.54 4.88 -40.22
C VAL A 102 -23.78 5.15 -39.39
N HIS A 103 -23.60 5.27 -38.08
CA HIS A 103 -24.68 5.66 -37.18
C HIS A 103 -24.87 7.18 -37.15
N PRO A 104 -26.11 7.69 -37.03
CA PRO A 104 -26.35 9.11 -36.84
C PRO A 104 -25.73 9.59 -35.52
N PRO A 105 -25.33 10.88 -35.41
CA PRO A 105 -24.80 11.44 -34.17
C PRO A 105 -25.76 11.24 -33.00
N ARG A 106 -25.24 10.74 -31.87
CA ARG A 106 -26.04 10.54 -30.66
C ARG A 106 -26.35 11.89 -30.02
N HIS A 107 -27.62 12.10 -29.64
CA HIS A 107 -28.00 13.29 -28.87
C HIS A 107 -27.32 13.30 -27.49
N VAL A 108 -26.59 14.37 -27.21
CA VAL A 108 -25.94 14.61 -25.92
C VAL A 108 -26.80 15.53 -25.06
N PRO A 109 -27.17 15.13 -23.84
CA PRO A 109 -27.87 15.99 -22.88
C PRO A 109 -27.13 17.31 -22.68
N VAL A 110 -27.85 18.42 -22.64
CA VAL A 110 -27.26 19.77 -22.56
C VAL A 110 -26.30 19.91 -21.38
N ALA A 111 -26.63 19.30 -20.23
CA ALA A 111 -25.80 19.32 -19.03
C ALA A 111 -24.41 18.68 -19.22
N LEU A 112 -24.28 17.70 -20.12
CA LEU A 112 -23.03 16.98 -20.36
C LEU A 112 -22.19 17.58 -21.51
N ARG A 113 -22.76 18.50 -22.30
CA ARG A 113 -22.09 19.04 -23.48
C ARG A 113 -20.77 19.73 -23.15
N ASN A 114 -20.75 20.53 -22.08
CA ASN A 114 -19.54 21.26 -21.68
C ASN A 114 -18.44 20.31 -21.21
N GLN A 115 -18.79 19.30 -20.39
CA GLN A 115 -17.84 18.31 -19.88
C GLN A 115 -17.26 17.44 -21.01
N ILE A 116 -18.11 17.02 -21.96
CA ILE A 116 -17.65 16.23 -23.11
C ILE A 116 -16.74 17.07 -24.00
N LYS A 117 -17.09 18.34 -24.23
CA LYS A 117 -16.24 19.25 -25.00
C LYS A 117 -14.87 19.44 -24.33
N GLU A 118 -14.84 19.71 -23.03
CA GLU A 118 -13.59 19.85 -22.26
C GLU A 118 -12.67 18.62 -22.34
N LYS A 119 -13.24 17.42 -22.50
CA LYS A 119 -12.47 16.17 -22.62
C LYS A 119 -12.04 15.82 -24.05
N LEU A 120 -12.64 16.44 -25.05
CA LEU A 120 -12.41 16.17 -26.48
C LEU A 120 -11.64 17.31 -27.18
N ASP A 121 -11.66 18.53 -26.64
CA ASP A 121 -10.82 19.66 -27.07
C ASP A 121 -9.34 19.38 -26.78
#